data_AF-A0A6V7QRV0-F1
#
_entry.id   AF-A0A6V7QRV0-F1
#
_cell.length_a   1.000
_cell.length_b   1.000
_cell.length_c   1.000
_cell.angle_alpha   90.00
_cell.angle_beta   90.00
_cell.angle_gamma   90.00
#
_symmetry.space_group_name_H-M   'P 1'
#
loop_
_entity.id
_entity.type
_entity.pdbx_description
1 polymer ?
#
loop_
_entity_poly.entity_id
_entity_poly.type
_entity_poly.pdbx_seq_one_letter_code
_entity_poly.pdbx_strand_id
1 'polypeptide(L)'
;MRGRWWSHPIIPRTLPSTLSSSSSSSSTSSLLLARRPLSSPSSSSSSSSSATAEDTLNLKGHSPEHFPLSKLSSLLSERSWPKSRFLRLLAPSLNPSHVSELFQKHPVKPHTALAFFDWIGRNPGFRHTVESHAALLKLLFQYKTRLNLEKIIVSMVKSCNNAEDMSAAMDTFKAIRRADGVGDDFSFCGGLSLRCYNFLLKSLAQFGMVEEMKFVFHQIQKMGFCRTFLHITR
;
A
#
# COMPACT_ATOMS: atom_id res chain seq x y z
N MET A 1 -10.72 -36.25 3.71
CA MET A 1 -12.19 -36.22 3.88
C MET A 1 -12.66 -34.78 3.99
N ARG A 2 -13.88 -34.45 3.54
CA ARG A 2 -14.42 -33.07 3.55
C ARG A 2 -15.24 -32.84 4.83
N GLY A 3 -15.04 -31.71 5.50
CA GLY A 3 -15.90 -31.23 6.58
C GLY A 3 -16.37 -29.81 6.28
N ARG A 4 -17.56 -29.66 5.67
CA ARG A 4 -18.25 -28.36 5.60
C ARG A 4 -19.17 -28.26 6.80
N TRP A 5 -19.16 -27.11 7.47
CA TRP A 5 -20.25 -26.69 8.34
C TRP A 5 -20.89 -25.47 7.68
N TRP A 6 -22.20 -25.55 7.45
CA TRP A 6 -23.02 -24.55 6.76
C TRP A 6 -23.87 -23.78 7.78
N SER A 7 -24.22 -22.53 7.45
CA SER A 7 -25.51 -21.87 7.80
C SER A 7 -25.81 -21.58 9.29
N HIS A 8 -26.60 -20.57 9.69
CA HIS A 8 -27.33 -19.50 9.00
C HIS A 8 -27.45 -18.25 9.94
N PRO A 9 -27.99 -17.09 9.51
CA PRO A 9 -27.86 -15.81 10.23
C PRO A 9 -28.92 -15.55 11.31
N ILE A 10 -28.66 -14.58 12.19
CA ILE A 10 -29.66 -14.01 13.12
C ILE A 10 -29.66 -12.48 13.02
N ILE A 11 -30.81 -11.92 12.64
CA ILE A 11 -31.22 -10.51 12.74
C ILE A 11 -32.53 -10.55 13.55
N PRO A 12 -32.67 -9.82 14.68
CA PRO A 12 -33.44 -8.56 14.70
C PRO A 12 -32.90 -7.56 15.78
N ARG A 13 -33.41 -6.34 16.05
CA ARG A 13 -34.50 -5.49 15.52
C ARG A 13 -34.25 -4.01 15.93
N THR A 14 -34.67 -3.06 15.08
CA THR A 14 -35.21 -1.70 15.39
C THR A 14 -34.73 -0.86 16.59
N LEU A 15 -34.20 0.35 16.28
CA LEU A 15 -34.65 1.72 16.70
C LEU A 15 -35.07 2.01 18.17
N PRO A 16 -34.67 3.18 18.73
CA PRO A 16 -35.48 4.39 18.48
C PRO A 16 -34.69 5.68 18.17
N SER A 17 -35.46 6.72 17.82
CA SER A 17 -35.05 8.04 17.32
C SER A 17 -35.35 9.18 18.29
N THR A 18 -34.45 10.17 18.40
CA THR A 18 -34.73 11.55 18.88
C THR A 18 -33.86 12.51 18.07
N LEU A 19 -34.43 13.35 17.20
CA LEU A 19 -34.82 14.75 17.48
C LEU A 19 -33.64 15.71 17.72
N SER A 20 -33.32 16.51 16.70
CA SER A 20 -33.05 17.95 16.85
C SER A 20 -33.15 18.62 15.47
N SER A 21 -33.83 19.77 15.41
CA SER A 21 -34.15 20.49 14.18
C SER A 21 -33.79 21.97 14.31
N SER A 22 -32.99 22.49 13.37
CA SER A 22 -32.88 23.92 13.04
C SER A 22 -32.11 24.03 11.71
N SER A 23 -32.70 24.40 10.57
CA SER A 23 -33.47 25.60 10.17
C SER A 23 -32.58 26.70 9.58
N SER A 24 -32.94 27.09 8.34
CA SER A 24 -32.51 28.32 7.62
C SER A 24 -31.05 28.36 7.13
N SER A 25 -30.70 29.02 6.02
CA SER A 25 -31.49 29.91 5.13
C SER A 25 -31.07 29.79 3.65
N SER A 26 -32.02 30.10 2.75
CA SER A 26 -31.81 30.22 1.31
C SER A 26 -30.91 31.39 0.94
N SER A 27 -30.17 31.29 -0.17
CA SER A 27 -29.84 32.44 -1.03
C SER A 27 -29.56 31.98 -2.46
N THR A 28 -30.53 32.24 -3.34
CA THR A 28 -30.40 32.14 -4.79
C THR A 28 -29.70 33.38 -5.34
N SER A 29 -28.85 33.25 -6.34
CA SER A 29 -28.43 34.38 -7.18
C SER A 29 -28.51 33.99 -8.64
N SER A 30 -29.30 34.77 -9.38
CA SER A 30 -29.74 34.46 -10.74
C SER A 30 -28.68 34.78 -11.79
N LEU A 31 -28.55 33.91 -12.80
CA LEU A 31 -27.81 34.22 -14.02
C LEU A 31 -28.66 35.15 -14.89
N LEU A 32 -28.16 36.36 -15.17
CA LEU A 32 -28.78 37.29 -16.11
C LEU A 32 -28.04 37.34 -17.45
N LEU A 33 -28.83 37.60 -18.49
CA LEU A 33 -28.46 37.57 -19.91
C LEU A 33 -27.43 38.64 -20.29
N ALA A 34 -26.59 38.31 -21.27
CA ALA A 34 -26.25 39.23 -22.35
C ALA A 34 -26.14 38.47 -23.69
N ARG A 35 -27.00 38.79 -24.66
CA ARG A 35 -26.95 38.26 -26.03
C ARG A 35 -26.35 39.31 -26.96
N ARG A 36 -25.25 38.97 -27.66
CA ARG A 36 -24.92 39.36 -29.06
C ARG A 36 -24.79 40.88 -29.39
N PRO A 37 -23.99 41.29 -30.41
CA PRO A 37 -24.21 40.89 -31.80
C PRO A 37 -22.98 40.48 -32.63
N LEU A 38 -23.32 40.11 -33.87
CA LEU A 38 -22.54 39.58 -34.97
C LEU A 38 -21.83 40.71 -35.75
N SER A 39 -20.61 40.46 -36.27
CA SER A 39 -20.08 41.07 -37.50
C SER A 39 -18.91 40.25 -38.08
N SER A 40 -18.87 40.14 -39.41
CA SER A 40 -17.84 39.56 -40.31
C SER A 40 -17.94 40.34 -41.64
N PRO A 41 -17.05 40.20 -42.66
CA PRO A 41 -15.93 39.27 -42.88
C PRO A 41 -14.56 40.05 -42.84
N SER A 42 -13.41 39.73 -43.46
CA SER A 42 -13.08 38.82 -44.59
C SER A 42 -11.62 38.31 -44.62
N SER A 43 -11.40 37.33 -45.49
CA SER A 43 -10.16 36.91 -46.20
C SER A 43 -8.93 37.84 -46.16
N SER A 44 -7.71 37.34 -45.94
CA SER A 44 -7.01 36.48 -46.93
C SER A 44 -5.94 35.50 -46.38
N SER A 45 -5.65 34.48 -47.20
CA SER A 45 -4.45 33.61 -47.28
C SER A 45 -3.13 34.17 -46.73
N SER A 46 -2.13 33.40 -46.25
CA SER A 46 -1.81 31.95 -46.19
C SER A 46 -0.67 31.78 -45.14
N SER A 47 -0.08 30.64 -44.73
CA SER A 47 0.19 29.33 -45.36
C SER A 47 0.51 28.27 -44.28
N SER A 48 0.34 26.99 -44.62
CA SER A 48 1.10 25.82 -44.11
C SER A 48 1.92 25.91 -42.79
N SER A 49 1.51 25.14 -41.78
CA SER A 49 2.35 24.03 -41.24
C SER A 49 1.54 23.12 -40.32
N SER A 50 1.67 21.81 -40.52
CA SER A 50 0.97 20.76 -39.77
C SER A 50 1.56 20.58 -38.37
N ALA A 51 0.71 20.71 -37.34
CA ALA A 51 0.96 20.18 -36.00
C ALA A 51 -0.02 19.02 -35.74
N THR A 52 0.20 17.90 -36.41
CA THR A 52 -0.52 16.65 -36.13
C THR A 52 -0.20 16.18 -34.71
N ALA A 53 -1.24 15.97 -33.90
CA ALA A 53 -1.10 15.41 -32.57
C ALA A 53 -0.73 13.93 -32.64
N GLU A 54 0.57 13.65 -32.67
CA GLU A 54 1.14 12.30 -32.46
C GLU A 54 2.29 12.36 -31.45
N ASP A 55 1.95 12.43 -30.17
CA ASP A 55 2.83 11.93 -29.09
C ASP A 55 2.74 10.39 -29.05
N THR A 56 3.08 9.79 -30.19
CA THR A 56 3.07 8.34 -30.41
C THR A 56 4.30 7.78 -29.74
N LEU A 57 4.07 7.24 -28.53
CA LEU A 57 5.03 6.62 -27.62
C LEU A 57 6.13 5.83 -28.36
N ASN A 58 7.27 6.46 -28.60
CA ASN A 58 8.40 5.82 -29.27
C ASN A 58 9.12 4.84 -28.32
N LEU A 59 8.53 3.66 -28.16
CA LEU A 59 9.02 2.56 -27.35
C LEU A 59 9.96 1.64 -28.17
N LYS A 60 10.87 2.21 -28.96
CA LYS A 60 11.93 1.43 -29.61
C LYS A 60 13.27 2.16 -29.71
N GLY A 61 14.20 1.72 -28.86
CA GLY A 61 15.63 1.84 -29.08
C GLY A 61 16.30 3.04 -28.42
N HIS A 62 16.69 2.88 -27.16
CA HIS A 62 17.94 3.37 -26.56
C HIS A 62 18.33 2.39 -25.42
N SER A 63 19.57 2.52 -24.90
CA SER A 63 20.25 1.72 -23.85
C SER A 63 19.40 1.16 -22.69
N PRO A 64 19.93 0.18 -21.91
CA PRO A 64 19.31 -0.34 -20.68
C PRO A 64 19.33 0.68 -19.52
N GLU A 65 18.74 1.85 -19.74
CA GLU A 65 18.69 3.01 -18.85
C GLU A 65 17.32 3.07 -18.17
N HIS A 66 17.29 2.68 -16.89
CA HIS A 66 16.27 2.95 -15.88
C HIS A 66 14.77 2.89 -16.29
N PHE A 67 14.06 1.89 -15.74
CA PHE A 67 12.59 1.89 -15.70
C PHE A 67 12.08 3.24 -15.14
N PRO A 68 11.02 3.87 -15.70
CA PRO A 68 10.64 5.26 -15.40
C PRO A 68 9.93 5.42 -14.04
N LEU A 69 10.62 5.07 -12.94
CA LEU A 69 10.12 5.09 -11.57
C LEU A 69 9.78 6.50 -11.07
N SER A 70 10.51 7.52 -11.52
CA SER A 70 10.19 8.93 -11.24
C SER A 70 8.82 9.32 -11.79
N LYS A 71 8.52 8.96 -13.05
CA LYS A 71 7.22 9.18 -13.71
C LYS A 71 6.11 8.31 -13.11
N LEU A 72 6.45 7.12 -12.60
CA LEU A 72 5.51 6.29 -11.86
C LEU A 72 5.18 6.89 -10.48
N SER A 73 6.17 7.44 -9.77
CA SER A 73 5.98 8.09 -8.47
C SER A 73 5.16 9.38 -8.56
N SER A 74 5.36 10.18 -9.62
CA SER A 74 4.52 11.36 -9.86
C SER A 74 3.07 10.95 -10.17
N LEU A 75 2.88 9.94 -11.03
CA LEU A 75 1.55 9.39 -11.33
C LEU A 75 0.85 8.82 -10.08
N LEU A 76 1.56 8.11 -9.20
CA LEU A 76 1.01 7.61 -7.94
C LEU A 76 0.57 8.74 -6.98
N SER A 77 1.08 9.95 -7.15
CA SER A 77 0.66 11.12 -6.38
C SER A 77 -0.71 11.67 -6.82
N GLU A 78 -1.20 11.31 -8.02
CA GLU A 78 -2.51 11.68 -8.52
C GLU A 78 -3.65 10.88 -7.85
N ARG A 79 -4.78 11.52 -7.58
CA ARG A 79 -5.96 10.83 -6.98
C ARG A 79 -6.59 9.78 -7.92
N SER A 80 -6.32 9.88 -9.22
CA SER A 80 -6.85 9.03 -10.30
C SER A 80 -5.93 7.87 -10.71
N TRP A 81 -4.76 7.71 -10.08
CA TRP A 81 -3.71 6.78 -10.51
C TRP A 81 -4.17 5.35 -10.88
N PRO A 82 -5.12 4.68 -10.17
CA PRO A 82 -5.50 3.29 -10.49
C PRO A 82 -6.26 3.14 -11.81
N LYS A 83 -6.87 4.23 -12.30
CA LYS A 83 -7.64 4.25 -13.56
C LYS A 83 -6.78 4.59 -14.77
N SER A 84 -5.57 5.12 -14.55
CA SER A 84 -4.68 5.60 -15.62
C SER A 84 -4.44 4.50 -16.68
N ARG A 85 -4.45 4.90 -17.96
CA ARG A 85 -4.16 3.98 -19.07
C ARG A 85 -2.68 3.59 -19.06
N PHE A 86 -1.80 4.55 -18.74
CA PHE A 86 -0.35 4.36 -18.67
C PHE A 86 0.05 3.28 -17.65
N LEU A 87 -0.45 3.33 -16.41
CA LEU A 87 -0.08 2.32 -15.41
C LEU A 87 -0.57 0.91 -15.77
N ARG A 88 -1.75 0.80 -16.41
CA ARG A 88 -2.27 -0.49 -16.92
C ARG A 88 -1.42 -1.05 -18.07
N LEU A 89 -0.89 -0.20 -18.93
CA LEU A 89 0.04 -0.61 -20.00
C LEU A 89 1.41 -1.02 -19.43
N LEU A 90 1.89 -0.37 -18.36
CA LEU A 90 3.13 -0.74 -17.68
C LEU A 90 3.01 -1.97 -16.77
N ALA A 91 1.80 -2.32 -16.30
CA ALA A 91 1.59 -3.40 -15.33
C ALA A 91 2.27 -4.74 -15.68
N PRO A 92 2.24 -5.23 -16.94
CA PRO A 92 2.91 -6.48 -17.31
C PRO A 92 4.44 -6.39 -17.35
N SER A 93 5.01 -5.17 -17.43
CA SER A 93 6.46 -4.91 -17.45
C SER A 93 7.04 -4.58 -16.07
N LEU A 94 6.20 -4.45 -15.04
CA LEU A 94 6.64 -4.21 -13.67
C LEU A 94 7.17 -5.50 -13.05
N ASN A 95 8.34 -5.40 -12.43
CA ASN A 95 9.00 -6.48 -11.71
C ASN A 95 9.06 -6.11 -10.21
N PRO A 96 9.10 -7.05 -9.24
CA PRO A 96 9.14 -6.72 -7.81
C PRO A 96 10.36 -5.87 -7.40
N SER A 97 11.48 -5.98 -8.12
CA SER A 97 12.64 -5.09 -7.96
C SER A 97 12.30 -3.62 -8.24
N HIS A 98 11.52 -3.34 -9.30
CA HIS A 98 11.03 -1.98 -9.60
C HIS A 98 10.12 -1.45 -8.47
N VAL A 99 9.32 -2.32 -7.83
CA VAL A 99 8.47 -1.95 -6.68
C VAL A 99 9.33 -1.68 -5.43
N SER A 100 10.36 -2.49 -5.20
CA SER A 100 11.32 -2.28 -4.13
C SER A 100 12.06 -0.95 -4.28
N GLU A 101 12.62 -0.70 -5.47
CA GLU A 101 13.35 0.53 -5.80
C GLU A 101 12.45 1.77 -5.68
N LEU A 102 11.20 1.69 -6.15
CA LEU A 102 10.21 2.76 -6.02
C LEU A 102 10.03 3.22 -4.58
N PHE A 103 9.80 2.28 -3.66
CA PHE A 103 9.55 2.60 -2.25
C PHE A 103 10.81 2.99 -1.47
N GLN A 104 12.00 2.64 -1.97
CA GLN A 104 13.26 3.04 -1.36
C GLN A 104 13.77 4.40 -1.84
N LYS A 105 13.59 4.73 -3.13
CA LYS A 105 14.19 5.92 -3.76
C LYS A 105 13.23 7.08 -4.01
N HIS A 106 11.91 6.86 -4.01
CA HIS A 106 10.94 7.89 -4.37
C HIS A 106 9.90 8.15 -3.26
N PRO A 107 9.47 9.42 -3.07
CA PRO A 107 8.51 9.78 -2.04
C PRO A 107 7.10 9.32 -2.41
N VAL A 108 6.65 8.20 -1.85
CA VAL A 108 5.28 7.67 -2.02
C VAL A 108 4.56 7.67 -0.67
N LYS A 109 3.34 8.24 -0.63
CA LYS A 109 2.50 8.27 0.58
C LYS A 109 2.17 6.83 1.03
N PRO A 110 2.15 6.51 2.34
CA PRO A 110 2.01 5.13 2.82
C PRO A 110 0.71 4.44 2.37
N HIS A 111 -0.41 5.16 2.38
CA HIS A 111 -1.69 4.66 1.85
C HIS A 111 -1.63 4.35 0.34
N THR A 112 -0.96 5.20 -0.44
CA THR A 112 -0.77 5.02 -1.88
C THR A 112 0.16 3.84 -2.15
N ALA A 113 1.29 3.73 -1.43
CA ALA A 113 2.23 2.63 -1.57
C ALA A 113 1.56 1.28 -1.31
N LEU A 114 0.78 1.18 -0.23
CA LEU A 114 0.00 -0.02 0.10
C LEU A 114 -1.07 -0.33 -0.97
N ALA A 115 -1.81 0.68 -1.44
CA ALA A 115 -2.83 0.49 -2.46
C ALA A 115 -2.22 0.09 -3.83
N PHE A 116 -1.05 0.62 -4.18
CA PHE A 116 -0.28 0.22 -5.36
C PHE A 116 0.25 -1.21 -5.23
N PHE A 117 0.79 -1.58 -4.07
CA PHE A 117 1.27 -2.93 -3.76
C PHE A 117 0.14 -3.98 -3.85
N ASP A 118 -1.00 -3.71 -3.23
CA ASP A 118 -2.20 -4.56 -3.35
C ASP A 118 -2.79 -4.55 -4.78
N TRP A 119 -2.57 -3.50 -5.58
CA TRP A 119 -3.04 -3.42 -6.98
C TRP A 119 -2.17 -4.24 -7.93
N ILE A 120 -0.85 -4.06 -7.92
CA ILE A 120 0.07 -4.80 -8.80
C ILE A 120 0.10 -6.29 -8.43
N GLY A 121 -0.07 -6.62 -7.14
CA GLY A 121 -0.20 -8.00 -6.65
C GLY A 121 -1.46 -8.75 -7.11
N ARG A 122 -2.42 -8.07 -7.77
CA ARG A 122 -3.57 -8.72 -8.45
C ARG A 122 -3.32 -8.99 -9.93
N ASN A 123 -2.24 -8.47 -10.52
CA ASN A 123 -1.93 -8.68 -11.92
C ASN A 123 -1.51 -10.15 -12.15
N PRO A 124 -2.15 -10.91 -13.06
CA PRO A 124 -1.77 -12.29 -13.32
C PRO A 124 -0.28 -12.40 -13.71
N GLY A 125 0.41 -13.40 -13.14
CA GLY A 125 1.85 -13.60 -13.33
C GLY A 125 2.75 -12.75 -12.41
N PHE A 126 2.25 -11.68 -11.80
CA PHE A 126 3.03 -10.87 -10.86
C PHE A 126 3.01 -11.49 -9.46
N ARG A 127 4.18 -11.64 -8.82
CA ARG A 127 4.34 -12.12 -7.44
C ARG A 127 5.35 -11.25 -6.69
N HIS A 128 4.94 -10.68 -5.56
CA HIS A 128 5.85 -9.92 -4.68
C HIS A 128 6.93 -10.83 -4.07
N THR A 129 8.16 -10.32 -4.03
CA THR A 129 9.33 -10.94 -3.37
C THR A 129 9.48 -10.45 -1.93
N VAL A 130 10.33 -11.11 -1.13
CA VAL A 130 10.71 -10.64 0.22
C VAL A 130 11.21 -9.21 0.18
N GLU A 131 12.06 -8.87 -0.80
CA GLU A 131 12.62 -7.53 -0.98
C GLU A 131 11.54 -6.45 -1.16
N SER A 132 10.55 -6.70 -2.04
CA SER A 132 9.45 -5.76 -2.28
C SER A 132 8.55 -5.55 -1.05
N HIS A 133 8.32 -6.60 -0.24
CA HIS A 133 7.63 -6.46 1.05
C HIS A 133 8.49 -5.70 2.06
N ALA A 134 9.80 -5.96 2.11
CA ALA A 134 10.73 -5.31 3.01
C ALA A 134 10.82 -3.80 2.75
N ALA A 135 10.84 -3.40 1.47
CA ALA A 135 10.78 -1.99 1.07
C ALA A 135 9.46 -1.33 1.54
N LEU A 136 8.31 -1.99 1.34
CA LEU A 136 7.02 -1.48 1.83
C LEU A 136 7.00 -1.35 3.37
N LEU A 137 7.49 -2.36 4.09
CA LEU A 137 7.54 -2.34 5.57
C LEU A 137 8.44 -1.22 6.10
N LYS A 138 9.60 -0.99 5.47
CA LYS A 138 10.50 0.14 5.79
C LYS A 138 9.80 1.49 5.56
N LEU A 139 9.11 1.66 4.42
CA LEU A 139 8.34 2.87 4.12
C LEU A 139 7.22 3.10 5.15
N LEU A 140 6.41 2.08 5.45
CA LEU A 140 5.34 2.17 6.45
C LEU A 140 5.89 2.51 7.85
N PHE A 141 7.06 1.97 8.22
CA PHE A 141 7.74 2.29 9.46
C PHE A 141 8.24 3.74 9.53
N GLN A 142 8.84 4.26 8.45
CA GLN A 142 9.27 5.67 8.35
C GLN A 142 8.10 6.64 8.59
N TYR A 143 6.95 6.37 7.96
CA TYR A 143 5.72 7.14 8.18
C TYR A 143 4.92 6.72 9.44
N LYS A 144 5.49 5.90 10.33
CA LYS A 144 4.88 5.38 11.58
C LYS A 144 3.46 4.82 11.41
N THR A 145 3.18 4.26 10.24
CA THR A 145 1.82 3.93 9.77
C THR A 145 1.59 2.41 9.82
N ARG A 146 0.84 1.91 10.83
CA ARG A 146 0.66 0.46 11.07
C ARG A 146 -0.35 -0.25 10.14
N LEU A 147 -0.69 0.33 8.99
CA LEU A 147 -1.75 -0.17 8.10
C LEU A 147 -1.43 -1.58 7.60
N ASN A 148 -2.34 -2.53 7.90
CA ASN A 148 -2.23 -3.93 7.49
C ASN A 148 -0.88 -4.60 7.84
N LEU A 149 -0.16 -4.12 8.87
CA LEU A 149 1.20 -4.55 9.18
C LEU A 149 1.34 -6.08 9.31
N GLU A 150 0.45 -6.72 10.09
CA GLU A 150 0.42 -8.18 10.24
C GLU A 150 0.19 -8.90 8.90
N LYS A 151 -0.74 -8.41 8.05
CA LYS A 151 -0.99 -8.97 6.71
C LYS A 151 0.26 -8.90 5.85
N ILE A 152 1.01 -7.79 5.89
CA ILE A 152 2.21 -7.59 5.08
C ILE A 152 3.35 -8.49 5.57
N ILE A 153 3.58 -8.61 6.88
CA ILE A 153 4.58 -9.53 7.45
C ILE A 153 4.24 -10.99 7.10
N VAL A 154 2.99 -11.41 7.29
CA VAL A 154 2.52 -12.76 6.92
C VAL A 154 2.66 -13.01 5.41
N SER A 155 2.45 -11.99 4.57
CA SER A 155 2.64 -12.08 3.12
C SER A 155 4.11 -12.20 2.73
N MET A 156 4.99 -11.42 3.38
CA MET A 156 6.45 -11.48 3.19
C MET A 156 6.99 -12.88 3.50
N VAL A 157 6.65 -13.40 4.68
CA VAL A 157 7.09 -14.71 5.17
C VAL A 157 6.56 -15.86 4.30
N LYS A 158 5.40 -15.68 3.65
CA LYS A 158 4.86 -16.62 2.63
C LYS A 158 5.52 -16.50 1.26
N SER A 159 6.24 -15.42 0.98
CA SER A 159 6.97 -15.25 -0.27
C SER A 159 8.37 -15.88 -0.25
N CYS A 160 8.86 -16.27 0.94
CA CYS A 160 10.12 -16.97 1.12
C CYS A 160 10.06 -18.41 0.59
N ASN A 161 11.04 -18.79 -0.22
CA ASN A 161 11.14 -20.11 -0.85
C ASN A 161 12.30 -20.95 -0.26
N ASN A 162 13.27 -20.29 0.36
CA ASN A 162 14.47 -20.88 0.96
C ASN A 162 14.83 -20.20 2.30
N ALA A 163 15.92 -20.63 2.94
CA ALA A 163 16.35 -20.11 4.23
C ALA A 163 16.94 -18.68 4.12
N GLU A 164 17.53 -18.35 2.97
CA GLU A 164 18.12 -17.04 2.65
C GLU A 164 17.04 -15.96 2.58
N ASP A 165 15.95 -16.23 1.86
CA ASP A 165 14.73 -15.41 1.81
C ASP A 165 14.18 -15.17 3.23
N MET A 166 14.11 -16.23 4.05
CA MET A 166 13.61 -16.13 5.42
C MET A 166 14.55 -15.33 6.34
N SER A 167 15.86 -15.44 6.16
CA SER A 167 16.84 -14.60 6.86
C SER A 167 16.66 -13.13 6.50
N ALA A 168 16.56 -12.80 5.20
CA ALA A 168 16.34 -11.42 4.75
C ALA A 168 15.01 -10.82 5.27
N ALA A 169 13.96 -11.65 5.36
CA ALA A 169 12.69 -11.28 5.99
C ALA A 169 12.86 -11.00 7.50
N MET A 170 13.59 -11.86 8.22
CA MET A 170 13.87 -11.69 9.65
C MET A 170 14.80 -10.51 9.95
N ASP A 171 15.81 -10.26 9.13
CA ASP A 171 16.71 -9.12 9.29
C ASP A 171 15.97 -7.79 9.09
N THR A 172 15.04 -7.74 8.13
CA THR A 172 14.12 -6.60 7.98
C THR A 172 13.24 -6.43 9.23
N PHE A 173 12.65 -7.52 9.73
CA PHE A 173 11.80 -7.48 10.93
C PHE A 173 12.60 -7.02 12.18
N LYS A 174 13.81 -7.55 12.38
CA LYS A 174 14.73 -7.14 13.45
C LYS A 174 15.14 -5.67 13.32
N ALA A 175 15.48 -5.22 12.12
CA ALA A 175 15.88 -3.83 11.87
C ALA A 175 14.76 -2.85 12.24
N ILE A 176 13.53 -3.15 11.82
CA ILE A 176 12.34 -2.37 12.21
C ILE A 176 12.17 -2.39 13.73
N ARG A 177 12.18 -3.56 14.39
CA ARG A 177 12.04 -3.65 15.86
C ARG A 177 13.12 -2.92 16.64
N ARG A 178 14.38 -2.93 16.17
CA ARG A 178 15.49 -2.18 16.80
C ARG A 178 15.26 -0.68 16.71
N ALA A 179 14.79 -0.19 15.56
CA ALA A 179 14.52 1.23 15.32
C ALA A 179 13.19 1.72 15.94
N ASP A 180 12.24 0.81 16.18
CA ASP A 180 10.95 1.10 16.82
C ASP A 180 11.08 1.35 18.34
N GLY A 181 12.19 0.89 18.94
CA GLY A 181 12.38 0.87 20.37
C GLY A 181 11.60 -0.26 21.04
N VAL A 182 11.70 -0.34 22.37
CA VAL A 182 10.91 -1.28 23.17
C VAL A 182 10.39 -0.56 24.41
N GLY A 183 9.08 -0.41 24.54
CA GLY A 183 8.50 0.26 25.72
C GLY A 183 6.98 0.20 25.86
N ASP A 184 6.21 0.34 24.78
CA ASP A 184 4.75 0.51 24.89
C ASP A 184 3.92 -0.19 23.79
N ASP A 185 2.61 -0.27 24.03
CA ASP A 185 1.58 -0.70 23.06
C ASP A 185 1.46 0.28 21.86
N PHE A 186 2.13 1.44 21.94
CA PHE A 186 2.20 2.46 20.89
C PHE A 186 3.40 2.29 19.93
N SER A 187 4.26 1.30 20.15
CA SER A 187 5.27 0.84 19.20
C SER A 187 4.63 0.37 17.89
N PHE A 188 5.30 0.59 16.75
CA PHE A 188 4.86 0.14 15.42
C PHE A 188 4.61 -1.39 15.40
N CYS A 189 5.49 -2.15 16.04
CA CYS A 189 5.37 -3.61 16.18
C CYS A 189 4.49 -4.05 17.37
N GLY A 190 4.05 -3.15 18.25
CA GLY A 190 3.21 -3.46 19.41
C GLY A 190 1.83 -3.99 19.02
N GLY A 191 1.33 -3.59 17.84
CA GLY A 191 0.05 -4.06 17.29
C GLY A 191 0.05 -5.48 16.71
N LEU A 192 1.16 -6.22 16.77
CA LEU A 192 1.24 -7.59 16.24
C LEU A 192 0.54 -8.60 17.15
N SER A 193 -0.37 -9.40 16.60
CA SER A 193 -1.07 -10.42 17.37
C SER A 193 -0.16 -11.62 17.71
N LEU A 194 -0.51 -12.35 18.77
CA LEU A 194 0.10 -13.65 19.08
C LEU A 194 -0.03 -14.64 17.91
N ARG A 195 -1.08 -14.50 17.08
CA ARG A 195 -1.25 -15.31 15.85
C ARG A 195 -0.15 -15.02 14.82
N CYS A 196 0.26 -13.76 14.66
CA CYS A 196 1.40 -13.39 13.81
C CYS A 196 2.71 -14.00 14.33
N TYR A 197 2.97 -13.92 15.64
CA TYR A 197 4.18 -14.50 16.23
C TYR A 197 4.20 -16.03 16.14
N ASN A 198 3.08 -16.71 16.37
CA ASN A 198 2.97 -18.16 16.20
C ASN A 198 3.14 -18.58 14.72
N PHE A 199 2.67 -17.75 13.78
CA PHE A 199 2.93 -17.97 12.35
C PHE A 199 4.43 -17.82 12.02
N LEU A 200 5.10 -16.78 12.53
CA LEU A 200 6.56 -16.62 12.40
C LEU A 200 7.31 -17.83 12.97
N LEU A 201 7.03 -18.25 14.21
CA LEU A 201 7.67 -19.41 14.83
C LEU A 201 7.50 -20.69 13.99
N LYS A 202 6.29 -20.93 13.47
CA LYS A 202 6.03 -22.08 12.58
C LYS A 202 6.83 -22.00 11.28
N SER A 203 6.90 -20.83 10.65
CA SER A 203 7.65 -20.65 9.41
C SER A 203 9.16 -20.78 9.64
N LEU A 204 9.70 -20.23 10.72
CA LEU A 204 11.12 -20.37 11.06
C LEU A 204 11.50 -21.83 11.37
N ALA A 205 10.62 -22.58 12.03
CA ALA A 205 10.81 -24.01 12.25
C ALA A 205 10.86 -24.83 10.95
N GLN A 206 10.11 -24.43 9.91
CA GLN A 206 10.17 -25.08 8.58
C GLN A 206 11.52 -24.91 7.88
N PHE A 207 12.24 -23.83 8.16
CA PHE A 207 13.60 -23.56 7.65
C PHE A 207 14.70 -23.88 8.67
N GLY A 208 14.38 -24.50 9.82
CA GLY A 208 15.35 -24.88 10.85
C GLY A 208 16.02 -23.71 11.59
N MET A 209 15.44 -22.50 11.54
CA MET A 209 16.09 -21.26 12.01
C MET A 209 15.96 -21.07 13.54
N VAL A 210 16.66 -21.89 14.31
CA VAL A 210 16.54 -21.96 15.79
C VAL A 210 16.85 -20.63 16.49
N GLU A 211 17.89 -19.89 16.09
CA GLU A 211 18.23 -18.61 16.72
C GLU A 211 17.17 -17.53 16.45
N GLU A 212 16.55 -17.55 15.27
CA GLU A 212 15.42 -16.68 14.93
C GLU A 212 14.18 -17.02 15.77
N MET A 213 13.93 -18.32 16.01
CA MET A 213 12.84 -18.76 16.88
C MET A 213 13.06 -18.28 18.33
N LYS A 214 14.29 -18.39 18.86
CA LYS A 214 14.64 -17.85 20.18
C LYS A 214 14.43 -16.34 20.24
N PHE A 215 14.86 -15.60 19.22
CA PHE A 215 14.63 -14.16 19.13
C PHE A 215 13.14 -13.82 19.19
N VAL A 216 12.31 -14.48 18.37
CA VAL A 216 10.86 -14.27 18.33
C VAL A 216 10.21 -14.63 19.67
N PHE A 217 10.59 -15.75 20.28
CA PHE A 217 10.07 -16.17 21.59
C PHE A 217 10.38 -15.14 22.69
N HIS A 218 11.59 -14.60 22.72
CA HIS A 218 11.96 -13.53 23.64
C HIS A 218 11.12 -12.25 23.44
N GLN A 219 10.74 -11.92 22.18
CA GLN A 219 9.81 -10.82 21.93
C GLN A 219 8.42 -11.10 22.52
N ILE A 220 7.89 -12.32 22.39
CA ILE A 220 6.59 -12.71 22.97
C ILE A 220 6.64 -12.58 24.49
N GLN A 221 7.69 -13.09 25.14
CA GLN A 221 7.87 -12.96 26.59
C GLN A 221 7.87 -11.50 27.02
N LYS A 222 8.68 -10.65 26.36
CA LYS A 222 8.80 -9.22 26.70
C LYS A 222 7.47 -8.48 26.53
N MET A 223 6.70 -8.77 25.48
CA MET A 223 5.34 -8.23 25.29
C MET A 223 4.37 -8.70 26.39
N GLY A 224 4.47 -9.96 26.83
CA GLY A 224 3.68 -10.52 27.93
C GLY A 224 3.94 -9.79 29.26
N PHE A 225 5.22 -9.61 29.62
CA PHE A 225 5.60 -8.83 30.81
C PHE A 225 5.10 -7.37 30.73
N CYS A 226 5.26 -6.69 29.60
CA CYS A 226 4.75 -5.31 29.43
C CYS A 226 3.23 -5.22 29.65
N ARG A 227 2.44 -6.18 29.13
CA ARG A 227 0.98 -6.18 29.33
C ARG A 227 0.57 -6.43 30.77
N THR A 228 1.21 -7.38 31.46
CA THR A 228 0.89 -7.66 32.87
C THR A 228 1.20 -6.44 33.77
N PHE A 229 2.32 -5.75 33.56
CA PHE A 229 2.65 -4.54 34.33
C PHE A 229 1.71 -3.35 34.06
N LEU A 230 1.26 -3.17 32.82
CA LEU A 230 0.26 -2.14 32.46
C LEU A 230 -1.13 -2.38 33.07
N HIS A 231 -1.47 -3.63 33.42
CA HIS A 231 -2.73 -3.95 34.11
C HIS A 231 -2.64 -3.84 35.64
N ILE A 232 -1.44 -3.79 36.23
CA ILE A 232 -1.22 -3.65 37.68
C ILE A 232 -1.04 -2.18 38.10
N THR A 233 -0.80 -1.27 37.15
CA THR A 233 -0.56 0.16 37.38
C THR A 233 -1.75 1.07 36.99
N ARG A 234 -2.98 0.52 37.06
CA ARG A 234 -4.25 1.24 36.89
C ARG A 234 -5.23 0.88 38.01
#